data_AF-A0A0K8UQ56-F1
#
_entry.id   AF-A0A0K8UQ56-F1
#
_cell.length_a   1.000
_cell.length_b   1.000
_cell.length_c   1.000
_cell.angle_alpha   90.00
_cell.angle_beta   90.00
_cell.angle_gamma   90.00
#
_symmetry.space_group_name_H-M   'P 1'
#
loop_
_entity.id
_entity.type
_entity.pdbx_description
1 polymer ?
#
loop_
_entity_poly.entity_id
_entity_poly.type
_entity_poly.pdbx_seq_one_letter_code
_entity_poly.pdbx_strand_id
1 'polypeptide(L)'
;MSASPTARQAFTHALPKTKKIFISDPIQMPEVYSSTPGGTLYSTTPGGTKLIYERAFLKDLRGSPLSQTPPSDLPTCLLRGTPRTPFRKCVPPPVDLVKKPRSMKIEDHEQFQLEL
;
A
#
# COMPACT_ATOMS: atom_id res chain seq x y z
N MET A 1 17.07 27.73 -14.43
CA MET A 1 17.39 27.01 -13.18
C MET A 1 18.00 25.67 -13.57
N SER A 2 19.33 25.55 -13.56
CA SER A 2 20.03 24.29 -13.85
C SER A 2 20.30 23.56 -12.54
N ALA A 3 19.79 22.33 -12.41
CA ALA A 3 20.12 21.47 -11.28
C ALA A 3 21.63 21.15 -11.29
N SER A 4 22.26 21.17 -10.12
CA SER A 4 23.69 20.91 -9.94
C SER A 4 24.09 19.47 -10.33
N PRO A 5 25.32 19.25 -10.83
CA PRO A 5 25.79 17.93 -11.29
C PRO A 5 25.71 16.84 -10.20
N THR A 6 25.86 17.22 -8.93
CA THR A 6 25.78 16.33 -7.76
C THR A 6 24.42 15.67 -7.61
N ALA A 7 23.31 16.33 -7.97
CA ALA A 7 21.98 15.74 -7.90
C ALA A 7 21.80 14.56 -8.87
N ARG A 8 22.58 14.51 -9.96
CA ARG A 8 22.61 13.35 -10.87
C ARG A 8 23.40 12.17 -10.30
N GLN A 9 24.33 12.41 -9.38
CA GLN A 9 25.25 11.40 -8.87
C GLN A 9 24.65 10.56 -7.72
N ALA A 10 23.51 10.95 -7.14
CA ALA A 10 22.83 10.17 -6.10
C ALA A 10 22.18 8.86 -6.61
N PHE A 11 22.24 8.57 -7.92
CA PHE A 11 21.74 7.32 -8.52
C PHE A 11 22.84 6.43 -9.09
N THR A 12 24.11 6.61 -8.69
CA THR A 12 25.22 5.73 -9.10
C THR A 12 25.44 4.54 -8.16
N HIS A 13 24.58 4.34 -7.15
CA HIS A 13 24.48 3.04 -6.51
C HIS A 13 23.91 2.05 -7.52
N ALA A 14 24.76 1.14 -8.01
CA ALA A 14 24.48 0.10 -8.99
C ALA A 14 23.01 -0.33 -8.96
N LEU A 15 22.31 -0.15 -10.10
CA LEU A 15 20.93 -0.57 -10.25
C LEU A 15 20.76 -1.98 -9.65
N PRO A 16 19.80 -2.19 -8.73
CA PRO A 16 19.64 -3.47 -8.09
C PRO A 16 19.46 -4.52 -9.18
N LYS A 17 20.23 -5.61 -9.10
CA LYS A 17 20.13 -6.71 -10.06
C LYS A 17 18.68 -7.17 -10.13
N THR A 18 18.04 -7.02 -11.28
CA THR A 18 16.64 -7.39 -11.48
C THR A 18 16.55 -8.78 -12.11
N LYS A 19 15.66 -9.62 -11.60
CA LYS A 19 15.30 -10.91 -12.21
C LYS A 19 13.79 -10.98 -12.34
N LYS A 20 13.30 -11.44 -13.50
CA LYS A 20 11.88 -11.70 -13.72
C LYS A 20 11.59 -13.17 -13.44
N ILE A 21 10.50 -13.44 -12.73
CA ILE A 21 10.03 -14.78 -12.36
C ILE A 21 8.64 -14.97 -12.96
N PHE A 22 8.51 -15.98 -13.82
CA PHE A 22 7.23 -16.43 -14.34
C PHE A 22 6.55 -17.30 -13.28
N ILE A 23 5.25 -17.09 -13.08
CA ILE A 23 4.44 -17.88 -12.14
C ILE A 23 3.43 -18.67 -12.96
N SER A 24 3.37 -19.97 -12.71
CA SER A 24 2.47 -20.92 -13.38
C SER A 24 1.51 -21.61 -12.41
N ASP A 25 1.79 -21.54 -11.11
CA ASP A 25 1.01 -22.16 -10.03
C ASP A 25 0.99 -21.18 -8.84
N PRO A 26 -0.13 -21.04 -8.11
CA PRO A 26 -0.17 -20.21 -6.90
C PRO A 26 0.91 -20.52 -5.87
N ILE A 27 1.39 -21.78 -5.78
CA ILE A 27 2.43 -22.21 -4.83
C ILE A 27 3.79 -21.55 -5.13
N GLN A 28 4.00 -21.06 -6.36
CA GLN A 28 5.23 -20.37 -6.75
C GLN A 28 5.26 -18.90 -6.31
N MET A 29 4.14 -18.36 -5.82
CA MET A 29 4.13 -17.01 -5.24
C MET A 29 4.91 -17.01 -3.91
N PRO A 30 5.76 -16.00 -3.69
CA PRO A 30 6.43 -15.83 -2.41
C PRO A 30 5.41 -15.55 -1.29
N GLU A 31 5.71 -16.01 -0.09
CA GLU A 31 4.90 -15.71 1.10
C GLU A 31 4.95 -14.21 1.44
N VAL A 32 6.12 -13.58 1.25
CA VAL A 32 6.33 -12.15 1.51
C VAL A 32 6.72 -11.45 0.21
N TYR A 33 5.87 -10.51 -0.23
CA TYR A 33 6.10 -9.65 -1.39
C TYR A 33 5.55 -8.24 -1.18
N SER A 34 5.93 -7.33 -2.07
CA SER A 34 5.43 -5.96 -2.13
C SER A 34 4.90 -5.65 -3.52
N SER A 35 4.14 -4.57 -3.65
CA SER A 35 3.58 -4.11 -4.91
C SER A 35 3.87 -2.64 -5.15
N THR A 36 4.22 -2.27 -6.38
CA THR A 36 4.27 -0.85 -6.77
C THR A 36 2.85 -0.29 -6.95
N PRO A 37 2.65 1.05 -6.95
CA PRO A 37 1.35 1.64 -7.30
C PRO A 37 0.81 1.21 -8.69
N GLY A 38 1.70 0.87 -9.64
CA GLY A 38 1.32 0.26 -10.93
C GLY A 38 0.94 -1.24 -10.84
N GLY A 39 0.98 -1.80 -9.63
CA GLY A 39 0.62 -3.18 -9.31
C GLY A 39 1.69 -4.21 -9.62
N THR A 40 2.92 -3.83 -9.99
CA THR A 40 4.00 -4.80 -10.23
C THR A 40 4.40 -5.44 -8.92
N LEU A 41 4.33 -6.77 -8.85
CA LEU A 41 4.73 -7.54 -7.67
C LEU A 41 6.24 -7.74 -7.68
N TYR A 42 6.87 -7.51 -6.53
CA TYR A 42 8.30 -7.70 -6.38
C TYR A 42 8.68 -8.12 -4.96
N SER A 43 9.86 -8.70 -4.83
CA SER A 43 10.54 -8.91 -3.55
C SER A 43 12.01 -8.54 -3.70
N THR A 44 12.70 -8.39 -2.57
CA THR A 44 14.14 -8.15 -2.56
C THR A 44 14.77 -9.21 -1.68
N THR A 45 15.67 -10.01 -2.25
CA THR A 45 16.48 -10.96 -1.46
C THR A 45 17.47 -10.20 -0.57
N PRO A 46 17.94 -10.77 0.57
CA PRO A 46 18.96 -10.13 1.42
C PRO A 46 20.22 -9.69 0.66
N GLY A 47 20.60 -10.39 -0.42
CA GLY A 47 21.71 -10.00 -1.30
C GLY A 47 21.41 -8.85 -2.28
N GLY A 48 20.33 -8.10 -2.08
CA GLY A 48 19.99 -6.90 -2.87
C GLY A 48 19.42 -7.16 -4.26
N THR A 49 19.22 -8.42 -4.67
CA THR A 49 18.58 -8.75 -5.96
C THR A 49 17.07 -8.51 -5.85
N LYS A 50 16.53 -7.73 -6.78
CA LYS A 50 15.09 -7.48 -6.93
C LYS A 50 14.47 -8.53 -7.84
N LEU A 51 13.52 -9.29 -7.30
CA LEU A 51 12.74 -10.28 -8.03
C LEU A 51 11.41 -9.64 -8.45
N ILE A 52 11.09 -9.68 -9.74
CA ILE A 52 9.82 -9.18 -10.29
C ILE A 52 8.98 -10.38 -10.67
N TYR A 53 7.82 -10.51 -10.05
CA TYR A 53 6.92 -11.65 -10.27
C TYR A 53 5.88 -11.30 -11.32
N GLU A 54 5.72 -12.17 -12.31
CA GLU A 54 4.75 -11.98 -13.37
C GLU A 54 3.32 -12.25 -12.88
N ARG A 55 2.37 -11.41 -13.31
CA ARG A 55 0.96 -11.51 -12.94
C ARG A 55 0.09 -12.18 -14.00
N ALA A 56 0.65 -12.64 -15.13
CA ALA A 56 -0.12 -13.18 -16.26
C ALA A 56 -1.03 -14.30 -15.78
N PHE A 57 -0.46 -15.32 -15.14
CA PHE A 57 -1.20 -16.43 -14.56
C PHE A 57 -2.32 -16.00 -13.59
N LEU A 58 -2.03 -15.08 -12.66
CA LEU A 58 -3.06 -14.55 -11.73
C LEU A 58 -4.17 -13.78 -12.46
N LYS A 59 -3.84 -13.07 -13.53
CA LYS A 59 -4.82 -12.34 -14.35
C LYS A 59 -5.69 -13.29 -15.17
N ASP A 60 -5.12 -14.38 -15.66
CA ASP A 60 -5.88 -15.41 -16.38
C ASP A 60 -6.93 -16.07 -15.47
N LEU A 61 -6.57 -16.28 -14.19
CA LEU A 61 -7.51 -16.77 -13.18
C LEU A 61 -8.67 -15.82 -12.84
N ARG A 62 -8.62 -14.53 -13.22
CA ARG A 62 -9.70 -13.57 -12.95
C ARG A 62 -11.07 -14.02 -13.51
N GLY A 63 -11.06 -14.77 -14.60
CA GLY A 63 -12.28 -15.31 -15.23
C GLY A 63 -12.85 -16.55 -14.55
N SER A 64 -12.15 -17.13 -13.57
CA SER A 64 -12.59 -18.34 -12.86
C SER A 64 -13.88 -18.09 -12.07
N PRO A 65 -14.83 -19.05 -12.03
CA PRO A 65 -16.04 -18.92 -11.21
C PRO A 65 -15.74 -18.68 -9.73
N LEU A 66 -14.65 -19.25 -9.20
CA LEU A 66 -14.21 -19.05 -7.82
C LEU A 66 -13.82 -17.59 -7.54
N SER A 67 -13.33 -16.87 -8.54
CA SER A 67 -12.95 -15.46 -8.43
C SER A 67 -14.14 -14.50 -8.59
N GLN A 68 -15.34 -15.00 -8.90
CA GLN A 68 -16.57 -14.21 -9.02
C GLN A 68 -17.42 -14.22 -7.74
N THR A 69 -16.93 -14.86 -6.67
CA THR A 69 -17.62 -14.92 -5.39
C THR A 69 -17.69 -13.52 -4.76
N PRO A 70 -18.88 -12.95 -4.47
CA PRO A 70 -19.00 -11.64 -3.85
C PRO A 70 -18.34 -11.61 -2.47
N PRO A 71 -17.58 -10.54 -2.11
CA PRO A 71 -16.96 -10.44 -0.80
C PRO A 71 -18.02 -10.25 0.30
N SER A 72 -17.91 -10.98 1.41
CA SER A 72 -18.84 -10.95 2.54
C SER A 72 -18.75 -9.65 3.35
N ASP A 73 -17.52 -9.21 3.64
CA ASP A 73 -17.26 -8.17 4.65
C ASP A 73 -16.83 -6.83 4.04
N LEU A 74 -17.24 -6.56 2.79
CA LEU A 74 -16.91 -5.32 2.10
C LEU A 74 -18.02 -4.27 2.33
N PRO A 75 -17.70 -3.07 2.86
CA PRO A 75 -18.67 -2.00 3.00
C PRO A 75 -19.33 -1.67 1.66
N THR A 76 -20.65 -1.47 1.68
CA THR A 76 -21.46 -1.24 0.46
C THR A 76 -20.90 -0.13 -0.42
N CYS A 77 -20.31 0.92 0.17
CA CYS A 77 -19.79 2.04 -0.60
C CYS A 77 -18.46 1.79 -1.32
N LEU A 78 -17.81 0.65 -1.06
CA LEU A 78 -16.66 0.18 -1.83
C LEU A 78 -17.08 -0.76 -2.96
N LEU A 79 -18.33 -1.23 -2.98
CA LEU A 79 -18.82 -2.09 -4.03
C LEU A 79 -18.90 -1.34 -5.36
N ARG A 80 -18.61 -2.06 -6.44
CA ARG A 80 -18.67 -1.49 -7.79
C ARG A 80 -20.12 -1.15 -8.13
N GLY A 81 -20.35 0.06 -8.62
CA GLY A 81 -21.68 0.51 -9.09
C GLY A 81 -22.54 1.18 -8.03
N THR A 82 -22.11 1.23 -6.77
CA THR A 82 -22.82 2.00 -5.74
C THR A 82 -22.52 3.51 -5.85
N PRO A 83 -23.47 4.39 -5.52
CA PRO A 83 -23.21 5.82 -5.50
C PRO A 83 -22.05 6.14 -4.56
N ARG A 84 -21.27 7.18 -4.87
CA ARG A 84 -20.15 7.63 -4.03
C ARG A 84 -20.67 8.16 -2.70
N THR A 85 -20.91 7.27 -1.75
CA THR A 85 -21.22 7.64 -0.37
C THR A 85 -19.90 7.78 0.40
N PRO A 86 -19.72 8.85 1.18
CA PRO A 86 -18.51 9.03 1.97
C PRO A 86 -18.35 7.86 2.95
N PHE A 87 -17.12 7.34 3.08
CA PHE A 87 -16.79 6.14 3.86
C PHE A 87 -17.35 6.15 5.29
N ARG A 88 -17.39 7.34 5.93
CA ARG A 88 -17.96 7.55 7.27
C ARG A 88 -19.46 7.22 7.40
N LYS A 89 -20.19 7.14 6.29
CA LYS A 89 -21.62 6.75 6.28
C LYS A 89 -21.83 5.24 6.08
N CYS A 90 -20.82 4.53 5.61
CA CYS A 90 -20.91 3.09 5.32
C CYS A 90 -20.26 2.24 6.41
N VAL A 91 -19.28 2.80 7.13
CA VAL A 91 -18.63 2.14 8.26
C VAL A 91 -19.03 2.91 9.53
N PRO A 92 -19.77 2.27 10.46
CA PRO A 92 -20.07 2.92 11.73
C PRO A 92 -18.76 3.22 12.46
N PRO A 93 -18.66 4.37 13.16
CA PRO A 93 -17.48 4.66 13.97
C PRO A 93 -17.28 3.52 14.98
N PRO A 94 -16.04 3.07 15.22
CA PRO A 94 -15.78 2.08 16.25
C PRO A 94 -16.32 2.60 17.59
N VAL A 95 -17.07 1.74 18.27
CA VAL A 95 -17.83 2.06 19.50
C VAL A 95 -16.98 2.68 20.60
N ASP A 96 -15.65 2.46 20.58
CA ASP A 96 -14.70 2.98 21.57
C ASP A 96 -14.31 4.45 21.39
N LEU A 97 -14.66 5.09 20.27
CA LEU A 97 -14.34 6.49 19.98
C LEU A 97 -15.44 7.49 20.40
N VAL A 98 -16.55 7.04 21.00
CA VAL A 98 -17.55 7.93 21.60
C VAL A 98 -17.07 8.40 22.99
N LYS A 99 -15.86 8.95 23.08
CA LYS A 99 -15.44 9.70 24.26
C LYS A 99 -16.01 11.11 24.14
N LYS A 100 -17.02 11.37 24.97
CA LYS A 100 -17.62 12.67 25.31
C LYS A 100 -16.54 13.78 25.28
N PRO A 101 -16.78 14.95 24.68
CA PRO A 101 -15.80 16.03 24.71
C PRO A 101 -15.63 16.51 26.15
N ARG A 102 -14.60 16.01 26.85
CA ARG A 102 -14.06 16.70 28.01
C ARG A 102 -13.31 17.88 27.45
N SER A 103 -13.89 19.07 27.61
CA SER A 103 -13.17 20.33 27.48
C SER A 103 -11.91 20.25 28.34
N MET A 104 -10.76 20.04 27.70
CA MET A 104 -9.47 20.25 28.32
C MET A 104 -9.21 21.74 28.14
N LYS A 105 -9.31 22.50 29.23
CA LYS A 105 -8.78 23.86 29.25
C LYS A 105 -7.29 23.76 28.96
N ILE A 106 -6.85 24.41 27.89
CA ILE A 106 -5.43 24.59 27.60
C ILE A 106 -4.97 25.62 28.62
N GLU A 107 -4.24 25.17 29.64
CA GLU A 107 -3.45 26.05 30.49
C GLU A 107 -2.11 26.25 29.79
N ASP A 108 -1.81 27.51 29.48
CA ASP A 108 -0.58 27.98 28.86
C ASP A 108 0.63 27.77 29.78
N HIS A 109 1.13 26.54 29.85
CA HIS A 109 2.40 26.25 30.53
C HIS A 109 3.49 25.98 29.50
N GLU A 110 4.22 27.07 29.23
CA GLU A 110 5.63 27.13 28.89
C GLU A 110 6.07 26.42 27.61
N GLN A 111 5.95 27.19 26.53
CA GLN A 111 6.61 27.02 25.24
C GLN A 111 8.11 26.69 25.42
N PHE A 112 8.52 25.49 25.01
CA PHE A 112 9.91 25.03 25.13
C PHE A 112 10.89 25.99 24.44
N GLN A 113 11.81 26.54 25.22
CA GLN A 113 12.93 27.34 24.73
C GLN A 113 13.90 26.42 23.98
N LEU A 114 14.05 26.63 22.67
CA LEU A 114 15.12 26.01 21.88
C LEU A 114 16.39 26.83 22.13
N GLU A 115 17.31 26.32 22.95
CA GLU A 115 18.66 26.88 23.03
C GLU A 115 19.39 26.63 21.70
N LEU A 116 19.97 27.71 21.16
CA LEU A 116 20.64 27.77 19.86
C LEU A 116 22.13 27.44 19.99
#